data_AF-A0A538Q8E9-F1
#
_entry.id   AF-A0A538Q8E9-F1
#
_cell.length_a   1.000
_cell.length_b   1.000
_cell.length_c   1.000
_cell.angle_alpha   90.00
_cell.angle_beta   90.00
_cell.angle_gamma   90.00
#
_symmetry.space_group_name_H-M   'P 1'
#
loop_
_entity.id
_entity.type
_entity.pdbx_description
1 polymer ?
#
loop_
_entity_poly.entity_id
_entity_poly.type
_entity_poly.pdbx_seq_one_letter_code
_entity_poly.pdbx_strand_id
1 'polypeptide(L)'
;MVAIYVVRTGGVQFHAGLYHRDHGTPSVLHFAWDRDLRNDAPDDVVEGYNYGLIALSLDDDDAQTLCALCRQVAATHAATLRFRFVEWRPRFDLVTASISPQVVDERRGFTCATFVLAMLRSAVAEELLAVDEWPAPTPDDADHRWQKKLASMLRPPGARPEEVASVLAGIGAKRILPTDVAGGAMWAREHWPVGFAAARREGEQVAARLQ
;
A
#
# COMPACT_ATOMS: atom_id res chain seq x y z
N MET A 1 -13.87 -13.23 -1.83
CA MET A 1 -12.89 -13.08 -0.73
C MET A 1 -11.87 -12.04 -1.12
N VAL A 2 -11.67 -11.05 -0.25
CA VAL A 2 -10.61 -10.05 -0.37
C VAL A 2 -9.80 -10.06 0.93
N ALA A 3 -8.49 -9.92 0.83
CA ALA A 3 -7.57 -9.94 1.97
C ALA A 3 -6.41 -8.98 1.74
N ILE A 4 -5.76 -8.55 2.82
CA ILE A 4 -4.44 -7.94 2.73
C ILE A 4 -3.44 -9.05 2.45
N TYR A 5 -2.76 -8.94 1.32
CA TYR A 5 -1.57 -9.72 1.01
C TYR A 5 -0.38 -9.04 1.66
N VAL A 6 0.46 -9.79 2.38
CA VAL A 6 1.70 -9.28 2.97
C VAL A 6 2.80 -10.33 2.85
N VAL A 7 3.98 -9.91 2.41
CA VAL A 7 5.11 -10.81 2.16
C VAL A 7 6.40 -10.12 2.58
N ARG A 8 7.38 -10.90 3.06
CA ARG A 8 8.73 -10.41 3.29
C ARG A 8 9.50 -10.40 1.96
N THR A 9 10.08 -9.27 1.60
CA THR A 9 10.84 -9.12 0.34
C THR A 9 12.36 -9.12 0.54
N GLY A 10 12.82 -9.15 1.80
CA GLY A 10 14.23 -9.31 2.14
C GLY A 10 14.62 -8.59 3.42
N GLY A 11 15.46 -9.21 4.25
CA GLY A 11 15.84 -8.67 5.55
C GLY A 11 14.61 -8.31 6.39
N VAL A 12 14.49 -7.06 6.81
CA VAL A 12 13.34 -6.51 7.56
C VAL A 12 12.28 -5.83 6.67
N GLN A 13 12.38 -5.94 5.35
CA GLN A 13 11.45 -5.30 4.42
C GLN A 13 10.28 -6.22 4.10
N PHE A 14 9.12 -5.58 4.01
CA PHE A 14 7.86 -6.20 3.64
C PHE A 14 7.26 -5.47 2.45
N HIS A 15 6.34 -6.15 1.78
CA HIS A 15 5.50 -5.61 0.72
C HIS A 15 4.05 -5.99 0.98
N ALA A 16 3.12 -5.17 0.52
CA ALA A 16 1.70 -5.43 0.66
C ALA A 16 0.94 -5.17 -0.64
N GLY A 17 -0.20 -5.84 -0.75
CA GLY A 17 -1.16 -5.69 -1.83
C GLY A 17 -2.55 -6.11 -1.38
N LEU A 18 -3.50 -6.04 -2.32
CA LEU A 18 -4.84 -6.57 -2.13
C LEU A 18 -4.95 -7.90 -2.85
N TYR A 19 -5.09 -8.96 -2.07
CA TYR A 19 -5.47 -10.26 -2.57
C TYR A 19 -6.96 -10.24 -2.89
N HIS A 20 -7.32 -10.65 -4.09
CA HIS A 20 -8.71 -10.83 -4.50
C HIS A 20 -8.86 -12.08 -5.37
N ARG A 21 -10.10 -12.55 -5.54
CA ARG A 21 -10.42 -13.64 -6.46
C ARG A 21 -11.42 -13.15 -7.50
N ASP A 22 -11.07 -13.33 -8.76
CA ASP A 22 -11.95 -13.09 -9.89
C ASP A 22 -12.33 -14.42 -10.55
N HIS A 23 -13.62 -14.76 -10.54
CA HIS A 23 -14.12 -16.05 -11.02
C HIS A 23 -13.35 -17.29 -10.51
N GLY A 24 -12.82 -17.21 -9.28
CA GLY A 24 -12.04 -18.28 -8.64
C GLY A 24 -10.52 -18.14 -8.79
N THR A 25 -10.04 -17.39 -9.79
CA THR A 25 -8.62 -17.14 -10.02
C THR A 25 -8.07 -16.15 -8.99
N PRO A 26 -7.08 -16.54 -8.17
CA PRO A 26 -6.47 -15.64 -7.19
C PRO A 26 -5.52 -14.64 -7.88
N SER A 27 -5.56 -13.39 -7.45
CA SER A 27 -4.63 -12.36 -7.88
C SER A 27 -4.30 -11.42 -6.74
N VAL A 28 -3.15 -10.76 -6.83
CA VAL A 28 -2.74 -9.71 -5.91
C VAL A 28 -2.55 -8.43 -6.70
N LEU A 29 -3.41 -7.45 -6.47
CA LEU A 29 -3.17 -6.10 -6.97
C LEU A 29 -2.18 -5.40 -6.03
N HIS A 30 -1.02 -5.04 -6.54
CA HIS A 30 -0.01 -4.35 -5.74
C HIS A 30 0.78 -3.33 -6.54
N PHE A 31 1.08 -2.22 -5.89
CA PHE A 31 2.01 -1.22 -6.41
C PHE A 31 3.44 -1.68 -6.10
N ALA A 32 4.06 -2.39 -7.05
CA ALA A 32 5.36 -3.03 -6.90
C ALA A 32 6.50 -2.00 -6.78
N TRP A 33 6.48 -0.98 -7.64
CA TRP A 33 7.48 0.10 -7.65
C TRP A 33 7.02 1.32 -8.46
N ASP A 34 7.87 2.35 -8.61
CA ASP A 34 7.56 3.52 -9.44
C ASP A 34 7.17 3.10 -10.87
N ARG A 35 5.96 3.51 -11.29
CA ARG A 35 5.35 3.16 -12.59
C ARG A 35 5.10 1.67 -12.78
N ASP A 36 5.00 0.90 -11.71
CA ASP A 36 4.91 -0.54 -11.75
C ASP A 36 3.78 -1.02 -10.84
N LEU A 37 2.56 -0.92 -11.36
CA LEU A 37 1.36 -1.49 -10.75
C LEU A 37 1.05 -2.82 -11.44
N ARG A 38 0.94 -3.89 -10.65
CA ARG A 38 0.75 -5.25 -11.16
C ARG A 38 -0.45 -5.93 -10.52
N ASN A 39 -0.99 -6.92 -11.22
CA ASN A 39 -2.05 -7.80 -10.73
C ASN A 39 -1.63 -9.25 -10.96
N ASP A 40 -0.63 -9.68 -10.19
CA ASP A 40 0.08 -10.94 -10.38
C ASP A 40 -0.59 -12.09 -9.61
N ALA A 41 -0.28 -13.34 -9.95
CA ALA A 41 -0.65 -14.47 -9.10
C ALA A 41 0.09 -14.35 -7.76
N PRO A 42 -0.49 -14.79 -6.62
CA PRO A 42 0.17 -14.67 -5.31
C PRO A 42 1.60 -15.21 -5.27
N ASP A 43 1.84 -16.36 -5.92
CA ASP A 43 3.15 -17.02 -5.96
C ASP A 43 4.17 -16.28 -6.85
N ASP A 44 3.72 -15.46 -7.80
CA ASP A 44 4.58 -14.69 -8.70
C ASP A 44 5.05 -13.36 -8.08
N VAL A 45 4.40 -12.90 -6.99
CA VAL A 45 4.76 -11.62 -6.34
C VAL A 45 6.16 -11.68 -5.75
N VAL A 46 6.52 -12.81 -5.12
CA VAL A 46 7.88 -13.06 -4.63
C VAL A 46 8.18 -14.57 -4.68
N GLU A 47 9.16 -14.95 -5.50
CA GLU A 47 9.59 -16.34 -5.61
C GLU A 47 10.29 -16.81 -4.31
N GLY A 48 9.78 -17.88 -3.70
CA GLY A 48 10.44 -18.57 -2.57
C GLY A 48 10.23 -17.97 -1.18
N TYR A 49 9.29 -17.03 -1.00
CA TYR A 49 8.95 -16.45 0.31
C TYR A 49 7.55 -16.84 0.76
N ASN A 50 7.38 -17.05 2.08
CA ASN A 50 6.06 -17.21 2.68
C ASN A 50 5.32 -15.87 2.67
N TYR A 51 4.04 -15.89 2.30
CA TYR A 51 3.13 -14.75 2.39
C TYR A 51 1.99 -15.01 3.38
N GLY A 52 1.46 -13.93 3.93
CA GLY A 52 0.28 -13.91 4.77
C GLY A 52 -0.92 -13.35 4.01
N LEU A 53 -2.09 -13.96 4.23
CA LEU A 53 -3.38 -13.43 3.80
C LEU A 53 -4.18 -13.05 5.05
N ILE A 54 -4.37 -11.76 5.27
CA ILE A 54 -5.18 -11.25 6.38
C ILE A 54 -6.57 -10.93 5.84
N ALA A 55 -7.53 -11.82 6.12
CA ALA A 55 -8.90 -11.65 5.67
C ALA A 55 -9.49 -10.37 6.25
N LEU A 56 -10.10 -9.55 5.38
CA LEU A 56 -10.77 -8.33 5.81
C LEU A 56 -12.19 -8.68 6.29
N SER A 57 -12.61 -8.07 7.39
CA SER A 57 -13.97 -8.19 7.92
C SER A 57 -14.95 -7.28 7.16
N LEU A 58 -15.08 -7.49 5.86
CA LEU A 58 -16.02 -6.77 4.99
C LEU A 58 -17.30 -7.58 4.79
N ASP A 59 -18.42 -6.88 4.58
CA ASP A 59 -19.61 -7.50 4.01
C ASP A 59 -19.41 -7.87 2.53
N ASP A 60 -20.35 -8.63 1.98
CA ASP A 60 -20.23 -9.14 0.60
C ASP A 60 -20.24 -8.03 -0.46
N ASP A 61 -20.99 -6.95 -0.22
CA ASP A 61 -21.13 -5.84 -1.17
C ASP A 61 -19.83 -5.02 -1.26
N ASP A 62 -19.22 -4.70 -0.12
CA ASP A 62 -17.92 -4.00 -0.07
C ASP A 62 -16.79 -4.90 -0.58
N ALA A 63 -16.81 -6.20 -0.29
CA ALA A 63 -15.85 -7.14 -0.82
C ALA A 63 -15.96 -7.27 -2.36
N GLN A 64 -17.17 -7.28 -2.91
CA GLN A 64 -17.40 -7.29 -4.36
C GLN A 64 -16.96 -5.97 -5.00
N THR A 65 -17.28 -4.84 -4.38
CA THR A 65 -16.89 -3.50 -4.83
C THR A 65 -15.38 -3.36 -4.88
N LEU A 66 -14.67 -3.79 -3.82
CA LEU A 66 -13.22 -3.76 -3.78
C LEU A 66 -12.57 -4.67 -4.82
N CYS A 67 -13.13 -5.86 -5.06
CA CYS A 67 -12.68 -6.77 -6.10
C CYS A 67 -12.85 -6.15 -7.51
N ALA A 68 -14.00 -5.54 -7.79
CA ALA A 68 -14.25 -4.84 -9.04
C ALA A 68 -13.31 -3.65 -9.24
N LEU A 69 -13.10 -2.86 -8.18
CA LEU A 69 -12.16 -1.75 -8.19
C LEU A 69 -10.73 -2.23 -8.46
N CYS A 70 -10.31 -3.37 -7.91
CA CYS A 70 -8.99 -3.93 -8.18
C CYS A 70 -8.77 -4.18 -9.67
N ARG A 71 -9.73 -4.80 -10.36
CA ARG A 71 -9.66 -5.03 -11.81
C ARG A 71 -9.59 -3.72 -12.60
N GLN A 72 -10.44 -2.77 -12.24
CA GLN A 72 -10.52 -1.46 -12.88
C GLN A 72 -9.19 -0.69 -12.76
N VAL A 73 -8.64 -0.62 -11.54
CA VAL A 73 -7.38 0.07 -11.26
C VAL A 73 -6.20 -0.61 -11.94
N ALA A 74 -6.15 -1.95 -11.95
CA ALA A 74 -5.12 -2.69 -12.70
C ALA A 74 -5.12 -2.32 -14.19
N ALA A 75 -6.29 -2.29 -14.83
CA ALA A 75 -6.43 -1.96 -16.25
C ALA A 75 -6.08 -0.49 -16.57
N THR A 76 -6.45 0.44 -15.69
CA THR A 76 -6.27 1.89 -15.93
C THR A 76 -4.86 2.39 -15.60
N HIS A 77 -4.20 1.80 -14.59
CA HIS A 77 -3.06 2.44 -13.92
C HIS A 77 -1.72 1.69 -13.98
N ALA A 78 -1.62 0.60 -14.73
CA ALA A 78 -0.44 -0.29 -14.81
C ALA A 78 0.92 0.44 -14.82
N ALA A 79 1.06 1.51 -15.63
CA ALA A 79 2.33 2.25 -15.79
C ALA A 79 2.28 3.73 -15.35
N THR A 80 1.19 4.19 -14.72
CA THR A 80 0.95 5.63 -14.50
C THR A 80 1.17 6.07 -13.06
N LEU A 81 1.00 5.18 -12.08
CA LEU A 81 1.22 5.54 -10.68
C LEU A 81 2.69 5.81 -10.40
N ARG A 82 2.96 6.68 -9.44
CA ARG A 82 4.31 7.11 -9.07
C ARG A 82 4.59 6.80 -7.62
N PHE A 83 5.83 6.46 -7.33
CA PHE A 83 6.28 6.21 -5.98
C PHE A 83 6.55 7.54 -5.28
N ARG A 84 5.86 7.85 -4.18
CA ARG A 84 6.11 9.07 -3.38
C ARG A 84 5.90 8.80 -1.88
N PHE A 85 6.68 9.48 -1.05
CA PHE A 85 6.55 9.41 0.42
C PHE A 85 5.51 10.38 0.98
N VAL A 86 5.24 11.48 0.27
CA VAL A 86 4.39 12.56 0.76
C VAL A 86 3.01 12.01 1.12
N GLU A 87 2.54 12.36 2.32
CA GLU A 87 1.22 11.96 2.76
C GLU A 87 0.16 12.51 1.80
N TRP A 88 -0.60 11.59 1.24
CA TRP A 88 -1.69 11.89 0.33
C TRP A 88 -2.75 10.82 0.53
N ARG A 89 -4.00 11.24 0.75
CA ARG A 89 -5.14 10.36 1.04
C ARG A 89 -6.14 10.35 -0.11
N PRO A 90 -5.76 9.85 -1.30
CA PRO A 90 -6.67 9.82 -2.43
C PRO A 90 -7.74 8.74 -2.28
N ARG A 91 -8.76 8.88 -3.11
CA ARG A 91 -9.75 7.86 -3.45
C ARG A 91 -9.71 7.62 -4.96
N PHE A 92 -9.94 6.39 -5.37
CA PHE A 92 -10.24 6.00 -6.73
C PHE A 92 -11.76 6.06 -6.91
N ASP A 93 -12.20 6.68 -7.99
CA ASP A 93 -13.59 6.64 -8.40
C ASP A 93 -13.96 5.20 -8.78
N LEU A 94 -15.08 4.71 -8.27
CA LEU A 94 -15.47 3.30 -8.41
C LEU A 94 -15.79 2.89 -9.86
N VAL A 95 -16.16 3.85 -10.70
CA VAL A 95 -16.61 3.60 -12.07
C VAL A 95 -15.50 3.83 -13.09
N THR A 96 -14.65 4.81 -12.86
CA THR A 96 -13.61 5.25 -13.81
C THR A 96 -12.22 4.84 -13.38
N ALA A 97 -12.03 4.40 -12.13
CA ALA A 97 -10.73 4.29 -11.45
C ALA A 97 -9.94 5.60 -11.41
N SER A 98 -10.53 6.74 -11.79
CA SER A 98 -9.81 8.01 -11.73
C SER A 98 -9.49 8.41 -10.29
N ILE A 99 -8.34 9.04 -10.08
CA ILE A 99 -7.88 9.39 -8.73
C ILE A 99 -8.38 10.79 -8.34
N SER A 100 -9.00 10.89 -7.16
CA SER A 100 -9.45 12.13 -6.54
C SER A 100 -8.83 12.33 -5.15
N PRO A 101 -8.31 13.53 -4.81
CA PRO A 101 -8.13 14.66 -5.72
C PRO A 101 -7.13 14.33 -6.82
N GLN A 102 -7.32 14.90 -8.02
CA GLN A 102 -6.43 14.65 -9.15
C GLN A 102 -4.96 14.90 -8.78
N VAL A 103 -4.08 14.10 -9.37
CA VAL A 103 -2.62 14.27 -9.26
C VAL A 103 -2.24 15.45 -10.17
N VAL A 104 -2.34 16.66 -9.62
CA VAL A 104 -1.96 17.89 -10.34
C VAL A 104 -0.47 18.21 -10.20
N ASP A 105 0.21 17.55 -9.25
CA ASP A 105 1.61 17.76 -8.93
C ASP A 105 2.34 16.41 -8.89
N GLU A 106 3.54 16.37 -9.47
CA GLU A 106 4.47 15.23 -9.45
C GLU A 106 4.88 14.80 -8.03
N ARG A 107 4.52 15.55 -6.98
CA ARG A 107 4.76 15.21 -5.55
C ARG A 107 3.85 14.15 -4.97
N ARG A 108 2.70 13.89 -5.60
CA ARG A 108 1.72 12.92 -5.10
C ARG A 108 1.94 11.55 -5.72
N GLY A 109 1.78 10.52 -4.91
CA GLY A 109 2.01 9.15 -5.31
C GLY A 109 1.83 8.20 -4.14
N PHE A 110 2.27 6.97 -4.33
CA PHE A 110 2.01 5.88 -3.40
C PHE A 110 3.29 5.21 -2.92
N THR A 111 3.18 4.55 -1.78
CA THR A 111 3.96 3.36 -1.44
C THR A 111 3.02 2.16 -1.58
N CYS A 112 3.53 0.92 -1.52
CA CYS A 112 2.65 -0.24 -1.54
C CYS A 112 1.59 -0.22 -0.41
N ALA A 113 1.98 0.22 0.79
CA ALA A 113 1.07 0.36 1.93
C ALA A 113 0.01 1.45 1.70
N THR A 114 0.42 2.66 1.29
CA THR A 114 -0.54 3.77 1.09
C THR A 114 -1.45 3.55 -0.12
N PHE A 115 -0.99 2.78 -1.12
CA PHE A 115 -1.83 2.31 -2.22
C PHE A 115 -2.98 1.42 -1.70
N VAL A 116 -2.66 0.42 -0.87
CA VAL A 116 -3.69 -0.46 -0.27
C VAL A 116 -4.71 0.35 0.55
N LEU A 117 -4.25 1.32 1.35
CA LEU A 117 -5.15 2.19 2.10
C LEU A 117 -6.04 3.05 1.19
N ALA A 118 -5.53 3.54 0.07
CA ALA A 118 -6.33 4.28 -0.90
C ALA A 118 -7.39 3.40 -1.55
N MET A 119 -7.06 2.17 -1.92
CA MET A 119 -8.02 1.20 -2.46
C MET A 119 -9.14 0.89 -1.46
N LEU A 120 -8.79 0.59 -0.20
CA LEU A 120 -9.77 0.35 0.86
C LEU A 120 -10.66 1.56 1.09
N ARG A 121 -10.07 2.74 1.27
CA ARG A 121 -10.81 4.00 1.40
C ARG A 121 -11.76 4.25 0.23
N SER A 122 -11.46 3.75 -0.96
CA SER A 122 -12.30 3.98 -2.14
C SER A 122 -13.52 3.08 -2.14
N ALA A 123 -13.34 1.81 -1.78
CA ALA A 123 -14.39 0.80 -1.81
C ALA A 123 -15.18 0.69 -0.50
N VAL A 124 -14.62 1.16 0.62
CA VAL A 124 -15.19 1.04 1.97
C VAL A 124 -15.37 2.45 2.55
N ALA A 125 -16.46 2.66 3.29
CA ALA A 125 -16.80 3.96 3.86
C ALA A 125 -15.78 4.43 4.93
N GLU A 126 -15.29 3.49 5.75
CA GLU A 126 -14.37 3.76 6.86
C GLU A 126 -12.89 3.69 6.48
N GLU A 127 -12.06 4.46 7.20
CA GLU A 127 -10.60 4.36 7.11
C GLU A 127 -10.10 3.15 7.91
N LEU A 128 -9.19 2.35 7.35
CA LEU A 128 -8.57 1.24 8.09
C LEU A 128 -7.71 1.73 9.27
N LEU A 129 -6.93 2.80 9.06
CA LEU A 129 -5.94 3.30 10.01
C LEU A 129 -6.15 4.77 10.33
N ALA A 130 -5.93 5.14 11.60
CA ALA A 130 -5.93 6.53 12.05
C ALA A 130 -4.55 7.14 11.75
N VAL A 131 -4.27 7.39 10.45
CA VAL A 131 -2.94 7.80 9.94
C VAL A 131 -2.40 9.08 10.62
N ASP A 132 -3.28 9.91 11.16
CA ASP A 132 -2.88 11.11 11.90
C ASP A 132 -2.03 10.81 13.14
N GLU A 133 -2.15 9.61 13.70
CA GLU A 133 -1.38 9.13 14.85
C GLU A 133 0.03 8.63 14.51
N TRP A 134 0.38 8.46 13.23
CA TRP A 134 1.72 8.00 12.87
C TRP A 134 2.76 9.07 13.21
N PRO A 135 3.86 8.69 13.89
CA PRO A 135 4.90 9.64 14.24
C PRO A 135 5.60 10.15 12.97
N ALA A 136 5.95 11.43 12.97
CA ALA A 136 6.87 11.97 11.98
C ALA A 136 8.28 11.39 12.23
N PRO A 137 9.00 10.96 11.19
CA PRO A 137 10.37 10.52 11.34
C PRO A 137 11.28 11.61 11.89
N THR A 138 12.24 11.23 12.72
CA THR A 138 13.39 12.04 13.11
C THR A 138 14.58 11.75 12.20
N PRO A 139 15.51 12.69 11.98
CA PRO A 139 16.64 12.50 11.06
C PRO A 139 17.52 11.26 11.32
N ASP A 140 17.53 10.77 12.56
CA ASP A 140 18.35 9.65 13.01
C ASP A 140 17.57 8.33 13.16
N ASP A 141 16.29 8.29 12.80
CA ASP A 141 15.54 7.04 12.87
C ASP A 141 15.72 6.13 11.64
N ALA A 142 15.23 4.90 11.77
CA ALA A 142 15.32 3.91 10.72
C ALA A 142 14.45 4.25 9.50
N ASP A 143 13.37 5.00 9.68
CA ASP A 143 12.43 5.35 8.62
C ASP A 143 13.01 6.42 7.70
N HIS A 144 13.65 7.44 8.25
CA HIS A 144 14.37 8.47 7.51
C HIS A 144 15.55 7.87 6.73
N ARG A 145 16.32 6.95 7.33
CA ARG A 145 17.37 6.20 6.61
C ARG A 145 16.80 5.35 5.47
N TRP A 146 15.68 4.69 5.70
CA TRP A 146 15.00 3.90 4.67
C TRP A 146 14.51 4.78 3.51
N GLN A 147 13.91 5.94 3.79
CA GLN A 147 13.46 6.89 2.76
C GLN A 147 14.63 7.37 1.90
N LYS A 148 15.76 7.73 2.52
CA LYS A 148 16.99 8.09 1.79
C LYS A 148 17.50 6.95 0.91
N LYS A 149 17.50 5.71 1.42
CA LYS A 149 17.88 4.54 0.64
C LYS A 149 16.97 4.35 -0.57
N LEU A 150 15.65 4.36 -0.39
CA LEU A 150 14.72 4.20 -1.51
C LEU A 150 14.81 5.36 -2.53
N ALA A 151 14.97 6.60 -2.07
CA ALA A 151 15.18 7.73 -2.97
C ALA A 151 16.44 7.57 -3.82
N SER A 152 17.50 6.94 -3.29
CA SER A 152 18.71 6.62 -4.08
C SER A 152 18.48 5.55 -5.15
N MET A 153 17.55 4.61 -4.91
CA MET A 153 17.17 3.56 -5.86
C MET A 153 16.27 4.08 -6.99
N LEU A 154 15.56 5.19 -6.76
CA LEU A 154 14.70 5.87 -7.75
C LEU A 154 15.48 6.73 -8.75
N ARG A 155 16.80 6.57 -8.85
CA ARG A 155 17.63 7.18 -9.91
C ARG A 155 17.98 6.18 -11.02
N PRO A 156 17.01 5.60 -11.77
CA PRO A 156 17.36 4.86 -12.96
C PRO A 156 17.97 5.81 -14.00
N PRO A 157 18.79 5.29 -14.94
CA PRO A 157 19.23 6.03 -16.10
C PRO A 157 18.00 6.63 -16.83
N GLY A 158 17.92 7.96 -16.93
CA GLY A 158 16.83 8.67 -17.61
C GLY A 158 15.75 9.30 -16.71
N ALA A 159 15.84 9.18 -15.37
CA ALA A 159 14.94 9.92 -14.48
C ALA A 159 15.11 11.43 -14.64
N ARG A 160 14.00 12.17 -14.74
CA ARG A 160 14.06 13.63 -14.83
C ARG A 160 14.50 14.21 -13.48
N PRO A 161 15.33 15.28 -13.46
CA PRO A 161 15.76 15.91 -12.21
C PRO A 161 14.59 16.30 -11.29
N GLU A 162 13.47 16.73 -11.86
CA GLU A 162 12.23 17.11 -11.15
C GLU A 162 11.60 15.93 -10.41
N GLU A 163 11.60 14.73 -11.01
CA GLU A 163 11.05 13.52 -10.41
C GLU A 163 11.86 13.09 -9.19
N VAL A 164 13.19 13.18 -9.31
CA VAL A 164 14.11 12.89 -8.20
C VAL A 164 13.94 13.93 -7.09
N ALA A 165 13.88 15.22 -7.44
CA ALA A 165 13.68 16.30 -6.47
C ALA A 165 12.36 16.14 -5.70
N SER A 166 11.30 15.72 -6.41
CA SER A 166 9.98 15.48 -5.84
C SER A 166 9.97 14.35 -4.79
N VAL A 167 10.65 13.23 -5.08
CA VAL A 167 10.81 12.14 -4.10
C VAL A 167 11.65 12.60 -2.90
N LEU A 168 12.76 13.29 -3.14
CA LEU A 168 13.64 13.80 -2.08
C LEU A 168 12.93 14.79 -1.16
N ALA A 169 12.03 15.62 -1.70
CA ALA A 169 11.23 16.56 -0.92
C ALA A 169 10.24 15.86 0.04
N GLY A 170 9.92 14.59 -0.20
CA GLY A 170 9.06 13.80 0.68
C GLY A 170 9.80 13.09 1.83
N ILE A 171 11.13 13.19 1.90
CA ILE A 171 11.89 12.64 3.03
C ILE A 171 11.48 13.37 4.32
N GLY A 172 11.24 12.59 5.38
CA GLY A 172 10.66 13.06 6.64
C GLY A 172 9.13 12.96 6.70
N ALA A 173 8.47 12.45 5.66
CA ALA A 173 7.04 12.13 5.74
C ALA A 173 6.78 10.91 6.62
N LYS A 174 5.57 10.83 7.21
CA LYS A 174 5.11 9.68 8.00
C LYS A 174 5.24 8.40 7.18
N ARG A 175 5.70 7.32 7.81
CA ARG A 175 5.86 6.02 7.15
C ARG A 175 4.86 5.02 7.68
N ILE A 176 3.93 4.62 6.83
CA ILE A 176 3.05 3.49 7.08
C ILE A 176 3.72 2.23 6.55
N LEU A 177 3.92 1.23 7.39
CA LEU A 177 4.52 -0.04 6.98
C LEU A 177 3.48 -0.97 6.35
N PRO A 178 3.88 -1.85 5.41
CA PRO A 178 3.03 -2.94 4.94
C PRO A 178 2.46 -3.79 6.08
N THR A 179 3.27 -4.04 7.12
CA THR A 179 2.84 -4.76 8.31
C THR A 179 1.86 -3.98 9.18
N ASP A 180 1.90 -2.64 9.17
CA ASP A 180 0.91 -1.82 9.88
C ASP A 180 -0.48 -1.99 9.25
N VAL A 181 -0.54 -2.02 7.91
CA VAL A 181 -1.78 -2.27 7.16
C VAL A 181 -2.31 -3.67 7.45
N ALA A 182 -1.44 -4.68 7.44
CA ALA A 182 -1.81 -6.05 7.81
C ALA A 182 -2.30 -6.14 9.27
N GLY A 183 -1.62 -5.46 10.21
CA GLY A 183 -2.00 -5.41 11.62
C GLY A 183 -3.34 -4.72 11.85
N GLY A 184 -3.62 -3.60 11.15
CA GLY A 184 -4.93 -2.96 11.17
C GLY A 184 -6.04 -3.87 10.66
N ALA A 185 -5.77 -4.62 9.58
CA ALA A 185 -6.73 -5.57 8.99
C ALA A 185 -7.07 -6.77 9.89
N MET A 186 -6.30 -7.01 10.96
CA MET A 186 -6.65 -8.03 11.97
C MET A 186 -7.82 -7.62 12.87
N TRP A 187 -8.16 -6.34 12.90
CA TRP A 187 -9.28 -5.83 13.69
C TRP A 187 -10.58 -5.93 12.89
N ALA A 188 -11.66 -6.25 13.59
CA ALA A 188 -13.00 -6.19 13.02
C ALA A 188 -13.38 -4.75 12.65
N ARG A 189 -14.21 -4.60 11.62
CA ARG A 189 -14.50 -3.30 10.98
C ARG A 189 -15.06 -2.26 11.95
N GLU A 190 -15.83 -2.68 12.94
CA GLU A 190 -16.40 -1.80 13.98
C GLU A 190 -15.34 -1.13 14.88
N HIS A 191 -14.08 -1.58 14.82
CA HIS A 191 -12.95 -0.98 15.53
C HIS A 191 -12.08 -0.10 14.63
N TRP A 192 -12.47 0.11 13.37
CA TRP A 192 -11.75 0.99 12.45
C TRP A 192 -12.19 2.46 12.66
N PRO A 193 -11.28 3.43 12.56
CA PRO A 193 -9.86 3.29 12.22
C PRO A 193 -8.97 2.82 13.39
N VAL A 194 -8.00 1.95 13.10
CA VAL A 194 -7.04 1.45 14.09
C VAL A 194 -5.89 2.44 14.29
N GLY A 195 -5.59 2.74 15.55
CA GLY A 195 -4.50 3.65 15.95
C GLY A 195 -3.09 3.07 15.79
N PHE A 196 -2.08 3.94 15.81
CA PHE A 196 -0.68 3.59 15.50
C PHE A 196 -0.14 2.44 16.37
N ALA A 197 -0.29 2.55 17.69
CA ALA A 197 0.28 1.59 18.63
C ALA A 197 -0.34 0.18 18.46
N ALA A 198 -1.64 0.10 18.21
CA ALA A 198 -2.34 -1.16 18.00
C ALA A 198 -1.93 -1.78 16.64
N ALA A 199 -1.98 -1.01 15.56
CA ALA A 199 -1.60 -1.49 14.23
C ALA A 199 -0.15 -1.98 14.19
N ARG A 200 0.78 -1.24 14.81
CA ARG A 200 2.19 -1.63 14.90
C ARG A 200 2.39 -2.94 15.67
N ARG A 201 1.75 -3.08 16.84
CA ARG A 201 1.85 -4.29 17.67
C ARG A 201 1.32 -5.53 16.94
N GLU A 202 0.16 -5.44 16.30
CA GLU A 202 -0.37 -6.57 15.53
C GLU A 202 0.47 -6.84 14.27
N GLY A 203 0.97 -5.78 13.62
CA GLY A 203 1.88 -5.88 12.48
C GLY A 203 3.20 -6.59 12.81
N GLU A 204 3.75 -6.40 14.01
CA GLU A 204 4.92 -7.13 14.50
C GLU A 204 4.65 -8.63 14.66
N GLN A 205 3.44 -9.02 15.10
CA GLN A 205 3.05 -10.43 15.15
C GLN A 205 2.94 -11.04 13.75
N VAL A 206 2.38 -10.30 12.79
CA VAL A 206 2.36 -10.72 11.38
C VAL A 206 3.78 -10.89 10.85
N ALA A 207 4.66 -9.91 11.10
CA ALA A 207 6.05 -9.94 10.68
C ALA A 207 6.81 -11.15 11.25
N ALA A 208 6.57 -11.50 12.53
CA ALA A 208 7.19 -12.63 13.20
C ALA A 208 6.77 -13.99 12.61
N ARG A 209 5.52 -14.11 12.12
CA ARG A 209 5.03 -15.33 11.47
C ARG A 209 5.54 -15.53 10.04
N LEU A 210 6.04 -14.46 9.43
CA LEU A 210 6.63 -14.45 8.09
C LEU A 210 8.17 -14.40 8.14
N GLN A 211 8.77 -14.84 9.26
CA GLN A 211 10.22 -15.03 9.41
C GLN A 211 10.66 -16.39 8.88
#